data_AF-A0A651FQ22-F1
#
_entry.id   AF-A0A651FQ22-F1
#
_cell.length_a   1.000
_cell.length_b   1.000
_cell.length_c   1.000
_cell.angle_alpha   90.00
_cell.angle_beta   90.00
_cell.angle_gamma   90.00
#
_symmetry.space_group_name_H-M   'P 1'
#
loop_
_entity.id
_entity.type
_entity.pdbx_description
1 polymer ?
#
loop_
_entity_poly.entity_id
_entity_poly.type
_entity_poly.pdbx_seq_one_letter_code
_entity_poly.pdbx_strand_id
1 'polypeptide(L)'
;CGSCAMNIDGQNTIACTMGIDECSSGAVKIYPLPHLPVLKDLVPDLTTFFAQHASVEPWLQTESPKPEREWGQTPEDRVKLDGLYECILCACCTTACPSYWWNGDRFLGPASLLHAYRWLVDTRDENTGERLDKLEDPFRLYRCHTIMNCANACPKGLNPAKAIAEIKAMMVARHV
;
A
#
# COMPACT_ATOMS: atom_id res chain seq x y z
N CYS A 1 12.44 8.74 3.16
CA CYS A 1 11.41 9.56 2.45
C CYS A 1 10.58 8.73 1.48
N GLY A 2 11.16 7.74 0.76
CA GLY A 2 10.44 6.96 -0.25
C GLY A 2 10.64 7.45 -1.69
N SER A 3 11.36 8.56 -1.89
CA SER A 3 11.51 9.23 -3.19
C SER A 3 12.41 8.50 -4.20
N CYS A 4 13.43 7.77 -3.74
CA CYS A 4 14.43 7.11 -4.60
C CYS A 4 14.04 5.68 -5.00
N ALA A 5 12.74 5.42 -5.12
CA ALA A 5 12.21 4.14 -5.53
C ALA A 5 12.45 3.92 -7.03
N MET A 6 13.08 2.80 -7.38
CA MET A 6 13.38 2.42 -8.76
C MET A 6 13.60 0.91 -8.86
N ASN A 7 13.71 0.38 -10.07
CA ASN A 7 14.07 -1.02 -10.28
C ASN A 7 15.59 -1.13 -10.42
N ILE A 8 16.24 -1.79 -9.47
CA ILE A 8 17.68 -2.02 -9.43
C ILE A 8 17.90 -3.53 -9.54
N ASP A 9 18.63 -3.92 -10.58
CA ASP A 9 18.96 -5.31 -10.86
C ASP A 9 17.75 -6.27 -10.90
N GLY A 10 16.63 -5.77 -11.44
CA GLY A 10 15.39 -6.53 -11.55
C GLY A 10 14.46 -6.43 -10.34
N GLN A 11 14.89 -5.83 -9.22
CA GLN A 11 14.08 -5.67 -8.02
C GLN A 11 13.66 -4.21 -7.79
N ASN A 12 12.39 -3.98 -7.46
CA ASN A 12 11.95 -2.67 -6.97
C ASN A 12 12.46 -2.47 -5.54
N THR A 13 13.24 -1.42 -5.33
CA THR A 13 13.83 -1.08 -4.02
C THR A 13 14.05 0.43 -3.92
N ILE A 14 14.63 0.89 -2.81
CA ILE A 14 15.06 2.28 -2.62
C ILE A 14 16.58 2.38 -2.80
N ALA A 15 17.01 3.22 -3.73
CA ALA A 15 18.43 3.30 -4.12
C ALA A 15 19.37 3.70 -2.97
N CYS A 16 18.86 4.43 -1.98
CA CYS A 16 19.70 4.93 -0.88
C CYS A 16 20.08 3.87 0.17
N THR A 17 19.44 2.70 0.17
CA THR A 17 19.75 1.61 1.11
C THR A 17 20.11 0.29 0.44
N MET A 18 20.07 0.22 -0.90
CA MET A 18 20.54 -0.95 -1.64
C MET A 18 22.07 -0.89 -1.69
N GLY A 19 22.72 -1.82 -0.99
CA GLY A 19 24.17 -2.02 -1.06
C GLY A 19 24.61 -2.43 -2.46
N ILE A 20 25.76 -1.93 -2.90
CA ILE A 20 26.34 -2.33 -4.20
C ILE A 20 26.71 -3.83 -4.18
N ASP A 21 27.09 -4.33 -3.02
CA ASP A 21 27.38 -5.74 -2.75
C ASP A 21 26.13 -6.65 -2.75
N GLU A 22 24.93 -6.07 -2.65
CA GLU A 22 23.66 -6.80 -2.81
C GLU A 22 23.26 -6.98 -4.29
N CYS A 23 23.93 -6.27 -5.21
CA CYS A 23 23.66 -6.37 -6.65
C CYS A 23 24.44 -7.53 -7.30
N SER A 24 23.98 -7.98 -8.47
CA SER A 24 24.69 -8.97 -9.26
C SER A 24 26.10 -8.53 -9.64
N SER A 25 27.00 -9.51 -9.81
CA SER A 25 28.35 -9.25 -10.25
C SER A 25 28.37 -8.71 -11.68
N GLY A 26 29.03 -7.56 -11.87
CA GLY A 26 29.17 -6.91 -13.17
C GLY A 26 28.30 -5.67 -13.32
N ALA A 27 27.66 -5.52 -14.48
CA ALA A 27 26.92 -4.31 -14.81
C ALA A 27 25.52 -4.30 -14.15
N VAL A 28 25.35 -3.42 -13.15
CA VAL A 28 24.06 -3.21 -12.46
C VAL A 28 23.10 -2.45 -13.37
N LYS A 29 21.95 -3.07 -13.66
CA LYS A 29 20.90 -2.45 -14.48
C LYS A 29 19.96 -1.63 -13.61
N ILE A 30 19.67 -0.40 -14.02
CA ILE A 30 18.78 0.52 -13.31
C ILE A 30 17.68 0.98 -14.26
N TYR A 31 16.43 0.81 -13.85
CA TYR A 31 15.24 1.24 -14.58
C TYR A 31 14.32 2.06 -13.68
N PRO A 32 13.42 2.89 -14.25
CA PRO A 32 12.31 3.47 -13.51
C PRO A 32 11.42 2.39 -12.89
N LEU A 33 10.49 2.79 -12.01
CA LEU A 33 9.48 1.86 -11.51
C LEU A 33 8.67 1.24 -12.67
N PRO A 34 8.43 -0.09 -12.68
CA PRO A 34 7.83 -0.77 -13.81
C PRO A 34 6.40 -0.30 -14.14
N HIS A 35 6.08 -0.30 -15.43
CA HIS A 35 4.73 -0.08 -15.97
C HIS A 35 4.09 1.26 -15.57
N LEU A 36 4.92 2.28 -15.33
CA LEU A 36 4.49 3.67 -15.18
C LEU A 36 4.97 4.51 -16.37
N PRO A 37 4.21 5.53 -16.79
CA PRO A 37 4.72 6.55 -17.71
C PRO A 37 5.98 7.19 -17.14
N VAL A 38 7.02 7.32 -17.97
CA VAL A 38 8.27 7.98 -17.59
C VAL A 38 8.19 9.44 -17.98
N LEU A 39 8.31 10.36 -17.02
CA LEU A 39 8.37 11.79 -17.28
C LEU A 39 9.72 12.15 -17.90
N LYS A 40 10.81 11.70 -17.26
CA LYS A 40 12.19 11.84 -17.72
C LYS A 40 13.12 10.90 -16.95
N ASP A 41 14.11 10.31 -17.62
CA ASP A 41 15.14 9.47 -17.02
C ASP A 41 14.55 8.38 -16.10
N LEU A 42 14.82 8.44 -14.79
CA LEU A 42 14.34 7.50 -13.77
C LEU A 42 13.09 7.99 -13.02
N VAL A 43 12.46 9.07 -13.47
CA VAL A 43 11.32 9.71 -12.80
C VAL A 43 10.00 9.24 -13.42
N PRO A 44 9.25 8.34 -12.76
CA PRO A 44 7.93 7.94 -13.21
C PRO A 44 6.86 8.98 -12.83
N ASP A 45 5.73 8.96 -13.52
CA ASP A 45 4.52 9.67 -13.11
C ASP A 45 3.77 8.87 -12.03
N LEU A 46 3.62 9.47 -10.84
CA LEU A 46 2.93 8.88 -9.68
C LEU A 46 1.55 9.50 -9.41
N THR A 47 1.00 10.29 -10.35
CA THR A 47 -0.27 11.00 -10.17
C THR A 47 -1.42 10.04 -9.81
N THR A 48 -1.59 8.96 -10.57
CA THR A 48 -2.62 7.93 -10.30
C THR A 48 -2.40 7.25 -8.95
N PHE A 49 -1.16 6.95 -8.59
CA PHE A 49 -0.81 6.33 -7.32
C PHE A 49 -1.27 7.19 -6.12
N PHE A 50 -0.97 8.49 -6.15
CA PHE A 50 -1.40 9.41 -5.09
C PHE A 50 -2.91 9.66 -5.09
N ALA A 51 -3.55 9.74 -6.27
CA ALA A 51 -5.00 9.86 -6.37
C ALA A 51 -5.72 8.66 -5.74
N GLN A 52 -5.21 7.43 -5.97
CA GLN A 52 -5.76 6.22 -5.35
C GLN A 52 -5.55 6.19 -3.84
N HIS A 53 -4.38 6.61 -3.35
CA HIS A 53 -4.16 6.77 -1.91
C HIS A 53 -5.13 7.79 -1.29
N ALA A 54 -5.37 8.92 -1.95
CA ALA A 54 -6.36 9.88 -1.48
C ALA A 54 -7.79 9.29 -1.47
N SER A 55 -8.12 8.43 -2.44
CA SER A 55 -9.45 7.82 -2.58
C SER A 55 -9.83 6.82 -1.47
N VAL A 56 -8.86 6.37 -0.66
CA VAL A 56 -9.13 5.54 0.54
C VAL A 56 -9.32 6.38 1.81
N GLU A 57 -9.34 7.71 1.65
CA GLU A 57 -9.59 8.69 2.71
C GLU A 57 -8.74 8.46 3.97
N PRO A 58 -7.42 8.64 3.87
CA PRO A 58 -6.47 8.18 4.86
C PRO A 58 -6.33 9.13 6.05
N TRP A 59 -7.44 9.47 6.69
CA TRP A 59 -7.54 10.26 7.91
C TRP A 59 -8.59 9.66 8.85
N LEU A 60 -8.55 10.03 10.14
CA LEU A 60 -9.47 9.53 11.16
C LEU A 60 -10.90 10.03 10.89
N GLN A 61 -11.86 9.12 10.89
CA GLN A 61 -13.29 9.42 10.70
C GLN A 61 -14.08 8.92 11.90
N THR A 62 -14.77 9.85 12.57
CA THR A 62 -15.51 9.63 13.82
C THR A 62 -16.80 10.44 13.78
N GLU A 63 -17.91 9.83 14.18
CA GLU A 63 -19.18 10.51 14.41
C GLU A 63 -19.31 10.96 15.87
N SER A 64 -18.69 10.21 16.79
CA SER A 64 -18.64 10.55 18.21
C SER A 64 -18.06 11.95 18.44
N PRO A 65 -18.63 12.73 19.39
CA PRO A 65 -18.08 14.03 19.75
C PRO A 65 -16.61 13.92 20.16
N LYS A 66 -15.80 14.88 19.71
CA LYS A 66 -14.39 14.96 20.09
C LYS A 66 -14.26 14.98 21.62
N PRO A 67 -13.46 14.09 22.23
CA PRO A 67 -13.26 14.08 23.67
C PRO A 67 -12.59 15.37 24.17
N GLU A 68 -12.77 15.69 25.46
CA GLU A 68 -12.08 16.82 26.11
C GLU A 68 -10.56 16.66 26.16
N ARG A 69 -10.07 15.41 26.05
CA ARG A 69 -8.66 15.02 26.05
C ARG A 69 -8.32 14.20 24.80
N GLU A 70 -7.28 13.38 24.84
CA GLU A 70 -6.89 12.47 23.78
C GLU A 70 -7.93 11.35 23.56
N TRP A 71 -7.99 10.85 22.32
CA TRP A 71 -8.72 9.60 22.02
C TRP A 71 -8.08 8.43 22.76
N GLY A 72 -8.88 7.69 23.52
CA GLY A 72 -8.43 6.48 24.21
C GLY A 72 -8.12 5.36 23.21
N GLN A 73 -6.97 4.70 23.38
CA GLN A 73 -6.61 3.48 22.65
C GLN A 73 -5.70 2.64 23.55
N THR A 74 -6.02 1.35 23.68
CA THR A 74 -5.21 0.42 24.47
C THR A 74 -3.89 0.10 23.74
N PRO A 75 -2.81 -0.29 24.45
CA PRO A 75 -1.61 -0.81 23.81
C PRO A 75 -1.90 -1.99 22.86
N GLU A 76 -2.82 -2.88 23.24
CA GLU A 76 -3.25 -4.04 22.47
C GLU A 76 -3.97 -3.66 21.17
N ASP A 77 -4.74 -2.56 21.17
CA ASP A 77 -5.34 -2.04 19.95
C ASP A 77 -4.33 -1.29 19.08
N ARG A 78 -3.44 -0.51 19.71
CA ARG A 78 -2.40 0.24 19.00
C ARG A 78 -1.45 -0.71 18.26
N VAL A 79 -1.06 -1.84 18.84
CA VAL A 79 -0.11 -2.78 18.22
C VAL A 79 -0.66 -3.38 16.91
N LYS A 80 -1.99 -3.40 16.71
CA LYS A 80 -2.62 -3.83 15.45
C LYS A 80 -2.22 -2.95 14.26
N LEU A 81 -1.74 -1.73 14.51
CA LEU A 81 -1.27 -0.81 13.48
C LEU A 81 0.19 -1.06 13.06
N ASP A 82 0.97 -1.80 13.86
CA ASP A 82 2.37 -2.10 13.54
C ASP A 82 2.46 -2.97 12.28
N GLY A 83 3.39 -2.63 11.40
CA GLY A 83 3.50 -3.20 10.05
C GLY A 83 2.56 -2.56 9.03
N LEU A 84 1.78 -1.54 9.41
CA LEU A 84 0.90 -0.78 8.53
C LEU A 84 1.31 0.70 8.43
N TYR A 85 1.44 1.41 9.54
CA TYR A 85 1.69 2.87 9.53
C TYR A 85 3.11 3.25 9.09
N GLU A 86 4.04 2.30 9.07
CA GLU A 86 5.45 2.48 8.66
C GLU A 86 5.63 2.56 7.14
N CYS A 87 4.55 2.41 6.37
CA CYS A 87 4.56 2.56 4.92
C CYS A 87 5.02 3.98 4.54
N ILE A 88 6.02 4.04 3.66
CA ILE A 88 6.66 5.30 3.22
C ILE A 88 6.16 5.79 1.86
N LEU A 89 5.06 5.21 1.33
CA LEU A 89 4.47 5.57 0.03
C LEU A 89 5.45 5.60 -1.16
N CYS A 90 6.41 4.67 -1.19
CA CYS A 90 7.43 4.57 -2.24
C CYS A 90 6.97 3.92 -3.56
N ALA A 91 5.74 3.40 -3.62
CA ALA A 91 5.17 2.67 -4.76
C ALA A 91 5.90 1.37 -5.21
N CYS A 92 6.99 0.92 -4.57
CA CYS A 92 7.69 -0.33 -4.94
C CYS A 92 6.75 -1.53 -4.99
N CYS A 93 5.92 -1.71 -3.96
CA CYS A 93 4.99 -2.85 -3.88
C CYS A 93 3.90 -2.80 -4.95
N THR A 94 3.38 -1.61 -5.25
CA THR A 94 2.33 -1.40 -6.26
C THR A 94 2.86 -1.65 -7.66
N THR A 95 4.02 -1.11 -7.97
CA THR A 95 4.68 -1.26 -9.28
C THR A 95 5.43 -2.59 -9.44
N ALA A 96 5.46 -3.44 -8.40
CA ALA A 96 5.90 -4.83 -8.50
C ALA A 96 4.73 -5.80 -8.80
N CYS A 97 3.48 -5.33 -8.76
CA CYS A 97 2.29 -6.16 -8.87
C CYS A 97 1.80 -6.25 -10.33
N PRO A 98 1.82 -7.44 -10.97
CA PRO A 98 1.32 -7.59 -12.33
C PRO A 98 -0.15 -7.22 -12.49
N SER A 99 -1.02 -7.50 -11.50
CA SER A 99 -2.42 -7.06 -11.56
C SER A 99 -2.56 -5.53 -11.69
N TYR A 100 -1.65 -4.78 -11.05
CA TYR A 100 -1.62 -3.32 -11.13
C TYR A 100 -1.05 -2.82 -12.46
N TRP A 101 -0.10 -3.55 -13.07
CA TRP A 101 0.34 -3.25 -14.43
C TRP A 101 -0.85 -3.27 -15.39
N TRP A 102 -1.66 -4.32 -15.33
CA TRP A 102 -2.77 -4.51 -16.25
C TRP A 102 -4.03 -3.68 -15.96
N ASN A 103 -4.26 -3.29 -14.70
CA ASN A 103 -5.52 -2.68 -14.27
C ASN A 103 -5.30 -1.48 -13.31
N GLY A 104 -4.15 -0.82 -13.37
CA GLY A 104 -3.77 0.24 -12.42
C GLY A 104 -4.63 1.51 -12.49
N ASP A 105 -5.49 1.63 -13.50
CA ASP A 105 -6.53 2.64 -13.61
C ASP A 105 -7.72 2.41 -12.67
N ARG A 106 -7.97 1.15 -12.28
CA ARG A 106 -9.14 0.75 -11.45
C ARG A 106 -8.78 -0.03 -10.19
N PHE A 107 -7.78 -0.89 -10.24
CA PHE A 107 -7.25 -1.61 -9.08
C PHE A 107 -6.39 -0.66 -8.25
N LEU A 108 -6.75 -0.48 -6.97
CA LEU A 108 -6.10 0.50 -6.09
C LEU A 108 -4.64 0.18 -5.78
N GLY A 109 -4.24 -1.09 -5.97
CA GLY A 109 -2.89 -1.54 -5.68
C GLY A 109 -2.60 -1.78 -4.19
N PRO A 110 -1.51 -2.51 -3.90
CA PRO A 110 -1.18 -2.94 -2.55
C PRO A 110 -0.86 -1.81 -1.56
N ALA A 111 -0.25 -0.71 -1.99
CA ALA A 111 0.03 0.41 -1.08
C ALA A 111 -1.27 1.05 -0.57
N SER A 112 -2.17 1.44 -1.48
CA SER A 112 -3.46 2.06 -1.13
C SER A 112 -4.32 1.12 -0.29
N LEU A 113 -4.34 -0.18 -0.61
CA LEU A 113 -5.08 -1.17 0.16
C LEU A 113 -4.46 -1.44 1.55
N LEU A 114 -3.14 -1.40 1.71
CA LEU A 114 -2.52 -1.44 3.03
C LEU A 114 -2.90 -0.23 3.88
N HIS A 115 -2.95 0.97 3.29
CA HIS A 115 -3.45 2.17 3.97
C HIS A 115 -4.95 2.10 4.29
N ALA A 116 -5.77 1.53 3.41
CA ALA A 116 -7.18 1.29 3.71
C ALA A 116 -7.33 0.36 4.92
N TYR A 117 -6.59 -0.76 4.95
CA TYR A 117 -6.60 -1.69 6.07
C TYR A 117 -6.15 -1.02 7.38
N ARG A 118 -5.11 -0.18 7.33
CA ARG A 118 -4.63 0.60 8.48
C ARG A 118 -5.74 1.43 9.14
N TRP A 119 -6.70 1.93 8.38
CA TRP A 119 -7.84 2.69 8.93
C TRP A 119 -9.00 1.77 9.34
N LEU A 120 -9.23 0.68 8.60
CA LEU A 120 -10.26 -0.32 8.93
C LEU A 120 -10.04 -0.99 10.31
N VAL A 121 -8.80 -1.06 10.79
CA VAL A 121 -8.46 -1.70 12.08
C VAL A 121 -8.05 -0.73 13.19
N ASP A 122 -8.07 0.58 12.93
CA ASP A 122 -7.83 1.56 13.98
C ASP A 122 -9.10 1.70 14.83
N THR A 123 -9.04 1.32 16.10
CA THR A 123 -10.21 1.32 17.00
C THR A 123 -10.79 2.71 17.27
N ARG A 124 -10.08 3.76 16.86
CA ARG A 124 -10.58 5.13 16.95
C ARG A 124 -11.40 5.54 15.73
N ASP A 125 -11.29 4.81 14.61
CA ASP A 125 -12.05 5.10 13.39
C ASP A 125 -13.40 4.39 13.46
N GLU A 126 -14.48 5.15 13.29
CA GLU A 126 -15.85 4.65 13.38
C GLU A 126 -16.45 4.35 12.00
N ASN A 127 -15.71 4.61 10.91
CA ASN A 127 -16.25 4.54 9.55
C ASN A 127 -15.93 3.24 8.80
N THR A 128 -15.74 2.12 9.52
CA THR A 128 -15.42 0.82 8.94
C THR A 128 -16.41 0.38 7.86
N GLY A 129 -17.71 0.61 8.08
CA GLY A 129 -18.78 0.24 7.15
C GLY A 129 -18.64 0.91 5.78
N GLU A 130 -18.59 2.25 5.75
CA GLU A 130 -18.46 3.01 4.51
C GLU A 130 -17.10 2.80 3.83
N ARG A 131 -16.03 2.61 4.61
CA ARG A 131 -14.70 2.27 4.05
C ARG A 131 -14.74 0.96 3.30
N LEU A 132 -15.43 -0.06 3.83
CA LEU A 132 -15.63 -1.32 3.12
C LEU A 132 -16.53 -1.14 1.88
N ASP A 133 -17.60 -0.34 1.96
CA ASP A 133 -18.45 -0.04 0.79
C ASP A 133 -17.66 0.60 -0.35
N LYS A 134 -16.73 1.51 -0.02
CA LYS A 134 -15.82 2.12 -1.01
C LYS A 134 -14.82 1.13 -1.63
N LEU A 135 -14.69 -0.08 -1.09
CA LEU A 135 -13.83 -1.14 -1.65
C LEU A 135 -14.64 -2.25 -2.34
N GLU A 136 -15.95 -2.28 -2.16
CA GLU A 136 -16.88 -3.24 -2.78
C GLU A 136 -17.12 -2.91 -4.27
N ASP A 137 -16.10 -3.11 -5.08
CA ASP A 137 -16.12 -2.98 -6.54
C ASP A 137 -15.29 -4.11 -7.17
N PRO A 138 -15.70 -4.70 -8.31
CA PRO A 138 -15.01 -5.84 -8.94
C PRO A 138 -13.52 -5.63 -9.27
N PHE A 139 -13.05 -4.38 -9.27
CA PHE A 139 -11.69 -4.00 -9.58
C PHE A 139 -10.91 -3.47 -8.37
N ARG A 140 -11.48 -2.57 -7.57
CA ARG A 140 -10.77 -1.82 -6.52
C ARG A 140 -9.99 -2.72 -5.56
N LEU A 141 -10.59 -3.83 -5.14
CA LEU A 141 -9.99 -4.84 -4.25
C LEU A 141 -9.70 -6.17 -4.96
N TYR A 142 -10.63 -6.66 -5.78
CA TYR A 142 -10.66 -8.06 -6.22
C TYR A 142 -9.74 -8.42 -7.39
N ARG A 143 -8.97 -7.47 -7.95
CA ARG A 143 -7.85 -7.81 -8.88
C ARG A 143 -6.60 -8.33 -8.17
N CYS A 144 -6.57 -8.33 -6.83
CA CYS A 144 -5.49 -9.00 -6.10
C CYS A 144 -5.63 -10.53 -6.23
N HIS A 145 -4.72 -11.14 -7.00
CA HIS A 145 -4.65 -12.59 -7.23
C HIS A 145 -3.51 -13.25 -6.41
N THR A 146 -3.17 -12.69 -5.24
CA THR A 146 -2.19 -13.28 -4.31
C THR A 146 -0.86 -13.64 -4.97
N ILE A 147 -0.35 -12.76 -5.85
CA ILE A 147 0.93 -12.93 -6.56
C ILE A 147 2.13 -12.76 -5.62
N MET A 148 1.94 -12.08 -4.48
CA MET A 148 2.93 -11.88 -3.40
C MET A 148 4.16 -11.00 -3.72
N ASN A 149 4.37 -10.57 -4.97
CA ASN A 149 5.44 -9.62 -5.32
C ASN A 149 5.45 -8.36 -4.45
N CYS A 150 4.29 -7.88 -4.01
CA CYS A 150 4.17 -6.69 -3.18
C CYS A 150 4.84 -6.83 -1.79
N ALA A 151 4.78 -8.02 -1.19
CA ALA A 151 5.45 -8.29 0.08
C ALA A 151 6.97 -8.46 -0.13
N ASN A 152 7.37 -9.17 -1.18
CA ASN A 152 8.78 -9.40 -1.51
C ASN A 152 9.52 -8.11 -1.90
N ALA A 153 8.84 -7.18 -2.57
CA ALA A 153 9.41 -5.92 -3.04
C ALA A 153 9.35 -4.78 -2.01
N CYS A 154 8.81 -5.00 -0.81
CA CYS A 154 8.69 -3.92 0.17
C CYS A 154 10.05 -3.65 0.86
N PRO A 155 10.70 -2.49 0.63
CA PRO A 155 12.00 -2.19 1.25
C PRO A 155 11.91 -1.96 2.76
N LYS A 156 10.69 -1.88 3.31
CA LYS A 156 10.40 -1.75 4.74
C LYS A 156 10.02 -3.08 5.40
N GLY A 157 9.99 -4.19 4.65
CA GLY A 157 9.59 -5.50 5.15
C GLY A 157 8.12 -5.60 5.56
N LEU A 158 7.26 -4.71 5.06
CA LEU A 158 5.82 -4.75 5.34
C LEU A 158 5.15 -5.82 4.50
N ASN A 159 3.94 -6.24 4.90
CA ASN A 159 3.19 -7.28 4.18
C ASN A 159 1.82 -6.76 3.66
N PRO A 160 1.81 -6.01 2.55
CA PRO A 160 0.57 -5.57 1.90
C PRO A 160 -0.33 -6.74 1.46
N ALA A 161 0.25 -7.89 1.09
CA ALA A 161 -0.54 -9.05 0.69
C ALA A 161 -1.40 -9.57 1.84
N LYS A 162 -0.85 -9.63 3.06
CA LYS A 162 -1.59 -9.96 4.28
C LYS A 162 -2.70 -8.95 4.52
N ALA A 163 -2.40 -7.64 4.50
CA ALA A 163 -3.41 -6.61 4.70
C ALA A 163 -4.59 -6.73 3.70
N ILE A 164 -4.31 -7.00 2.42
CA ILE A 164 -5.37 -7.23 1.42
C ILE A 164 -6.20 -8.49 1.74
N ALA A 165 -5.56 -9.55 2.21
CA ALA A 165 -6.26 -10.77 2.62
C ALA A 165 -7.20 -10.52 3.80
N GLU A 166 -6.76 -9.74 4.80
CA GLU A 166 -7.59 -9.35 5.94
C GLU A 166 -8.78 -8.49 5.49
N ILE A 167 -8.60 -7.53 4.58
CA ILE A 167 -9.74 -6.79 3.99
C ILE A 167 -10.73 -7.75 3.35
N LYS A 168 -10.26 -8.72 2.55
CA LYS A 168 -11.15 -9.71 1.92
C LYS A 168 -11.89 -10.56 2.96
N ALA A 169 -11.25 -10.90 4.08
CA ALA A 169 -11.91 -11.61 5.17
C ALA A 169 -13.00 -10.74 5.83
N MET A 170 -12.73 -9.44 6.05
CA MET A 170 -13.72 -8.48 6.54
C MET A 170 -14.93 -8.36 5.59
N MET A 171 -14.70 -8.35 4.26
CA MET A 171 -15.77 -8.35 3.27
C MET A 171 -16.66 -9.59 3.40
N VAL A 172 -16.06 -10.78 3.51
CA VAL A 172 -16.80 -12.04 3.65
C VAL A 172 -17.60 -12.06 4.96
N ALA A 173 -16.98 -11.65 6.07
CA ALA A 173 -17.64 -11.61 7.38
C ALA A 173 -18.84 -10.66 7.43
N ARG A 174 -18.89 -9.63 6.56
CA ARG A 174 -20.02 -8.69 6.47
C ARG A 174 -21.25 -9.28 5.79
N HIS A 175 -21.07 -10.27 4.91
CA HIS A 175 -22.18 -10.93 4.19
C HIS A 175 -22.80 -12.11 4.95
N VAL A 176 -22.23 -12.50 6.08
CA VAL A 176 -22.72 -13.57 6.97
C VAL A 176 -23.50 -12.94 8.12
#